data_AF-A0A060CS35-F1
#
_entry.id   AF-A0A060CS35-F1
#
_cell.length_a   1.000
_cell.length_b   1.000
_cell.length_c   1.000
_cell.angle_alpha   90.00
_cell.angle_beta   90.00
_cell.angle_gamma   90.00
#
_symmetry.space_group_name_H-M   'P 1'
#
loop_
_entity.id
_entity.type
_entity.pdbx_description
1 polymer ?
#
loop_
_entity_poly.entity_id
_entity_poly.type
_entity_poly.pdbx_seq_one_letter_code
_entity_poly.pdbx_strand_id
1 'polypeptide(L)'
;MPYSEALGIHPQDNVFLEKEVWDLEHTPADKRPLLLHYHPLVIYRYQVLKQADVVLALFLQGNHFTPLEKLADFEYYDPLTTGDSTLSAVVQSILAAEVGYQDLALDYFQQSLFVDLADLHHNASDGVHVASAGGVWTALVSGFGGMRDHYGELTFDPRLPADWTALEYVL
;
A
#
# COMPACT_ATOMS: atom_id res chain seq x y z
N MET A 1 9.62 14.45 5.34
CA MET A 1 8.17 14.42 5.65
C MET A 1 7.97 14.96 7.06
N PRO A 2 6.80 15.55 7.41
CA PRO A 2 6.53 15.89 8.81
C PRO A 2 6.60 14.63 9.68
N TYR A 3 7.01 14.76 10.94
CA TYR A 3 7.12 13.65 11.87
C TYR A 3 6.47 14.03 13.21
N SER A 4 5.65 13.13 13.75
CA SER A 4 4.98 13.28 15.04
C SER A 4 5.71 12.45 16.09
N GLU A 5 6.58 13.08 16.87
CA GLU A 5 7.28 12.43 17.99
C GLU A 5 6.32 11.77 18.99
N ALA A 6 5.12 12.34 19.16
CA ALA A 6 4.13 11.84 20.11
C ALA A 6 3.50 10.50 19.67
N LEU A 7 3.40 10.27 18.35
CA LEU A 7 2.78 9.08 17.78
C LEU A 7 3.79 8.14 17.11
N GLY A 8 5.02 8.59 16.88
CA GLY A 8 6.06 7.82 16.18
C GLY A 8 5.79 7.62 14.68
N ILE A 9 4.99 8.49 14.06
CA ILE A 9 4.54 8.36 12.66
C ILE A 9 4.72 9.66 11.88
N HIS A 10 4.71 9.56 10.56
CA HIS A 10 4.72 10.67 9.62
C HIS A 10 3.28 11.03 9.21
N PRO A 11 2.74 12.21 9.61
CA PRO A 11 1.43 12.65 9.17
C PRO A 11 1.37 12.85 7.65
N GLN A 12 0.27 12.42 7.01
CA GLN A 12 0.06 12.60 5.56
C GLN A 12 0.03 14.09 5.19
N ASP A 13 -0.60 14.91 6.02
CA ASP A 13 -0.63 16.36 5.89
C ASP A 13 -0.59 17.02 7.29
N ASN A 14 -0.50 18.36 7.32
CA ASN A 14 -0.34 19.11 8.56
C ASN A 14 -1.55 19.05 9.52
N VAL A 15 -2.74 18.69 9.01
CA VAL A 15 -3.98 18.62 9.79
C VAL A 15 -4.57 17.20 9.83
N PHE A 16 -3.90 16.21 9.24
CA PHE A 16 -4.44 14.85 9.08
C PHE A 16 -4.79 14.22 10.44
N LEU A 17 -3.91 14.37 11.42
CA LEU A 17 -4.11 13.86 12.78
C LEU A 17 -5.18 14.61 13.58
N GLU A 18 -5.65 15.77 13.10
CA GLU A 18 -6.73 16.54 13.70
C GLU A 18 -8.12 16.06 13.22
N LYS A 19 -8.16 15.26 12.15
CA LYS A 19 -9.39 14.73 11.55
C LYS A 19 -9.94 13.57 12.37
N GLU A 20 -11.26 13.36 12.29
CA GLU A 20 -11.88 12.17 12.87
C GLU A 20 -11.48 10.91 12.08
N VAL A 21 -11.34 9.76 12.75
CA VAL A 21 -11.07 8.49 12.05
C VAL A 21 -12.36 8.01 11.38
N TRP A 22 -12.29 7.62 10.11
CA TRP A 22 -13.43 7.00 9.45
C TRP A 22 -13.60 5.56 9.96
N ASP A 23 -14.82 5.19 10.35
CA ASP A 23 -15.14 3.83 10.79
C ASP A 23 -15.26 2.87 9.59
N LEU A 24 -14.12 2.45 9.05
CA LEU A 24 -14.06 1.56 7.89
C LEU A 24 -14.63 0.17 8.23
N GLU A 25 -14.36 -0.33 9.44
CA GLU A 25 -14.82 -1.64 9.90
C GLU A 25 -16.35 -1.78 9.82
N HIS A 26 -17.09 -0.75 10.23
CA HIS A 26 -18.56 -0.76 10.20
C HIS A 26 -19.15 -0.11 8.95
N THR A 27 -18.32 0.32 7.99
CA THR A 27 -18.82 0.85 6.71
C THR A 27 -19.39 -0.30 5.86
N PRO A 28 -20.68 -0.25 5.48
CA PRO A 28 -21.30 -1.31 4.66
C PRO A 28 -20.59 -1.51 3.31
N ALA A 29 -20.53 -2.75 2.85
CA ALA A 29 -19.88 -3.09 1.57
C ALA A 29 -20.52 -2.39 0.36
N ASP A 30 -21.84 -2.17 0.38
CA ASP A 30 -22.59 -1.44 -0.65
C ASP A 30 -22.40 0.08 -0.59
N LYS A 31 -21.56 0.56 0.33
CA LYS A 31 -21.12 1.95 0.44
C LYS A 31 -19.66 2.15 0.05
N ARG A 32 -19.02 1.13 -0.53
CA ARG A 32 -17.67 1.17 -1.09
C ARG A 32 -17.73 1.01 -2.61
N PRO A 33 -16.88 1.70 -3.39
CA PRO A 33 -15.91 2.75 -3.00
C PRO A 33 -16.55 4.01 -2.41
N LEU A 34 -15.95 4.60 -1.37
CA LEU A 34 -16.58 5.71 -0.63
C LEU A 34 -16.93 6.91 -1.53
N LEU A 35 -16.08 7.22 -2.50
CA LEU A 35 -16.25 8.35 -3.42
C LEU A 35 -17.54 8.27 -4.26
N LEU A 36 -18.08 7.06 -4.46
CA LEU A 36 -19.32 6.86 -5.22
C LEU A 36 -20.58 7.02 -4.37
N HIS A 37 -20.44 7.03 -3.04
CA HIS A 37 -21.58 7.02 -2.10
C HIS A 37 -21.61 8.21 -1.14
N TYR A 38 -20.47 8.89 -0.94
CA TYR A 38 -20.35 10.04 -0.04
C TYR A 38 -19.82 11.25 -0.80
N HIS A 39 -20.35 12.43 -0.46
CA HIS A 39 -19.86 13.68 -1.03
C HIS A 39 -18.39 13.91 -0.60
N PRO A 40 -17.49 14.39 -1.48
CA PRO A 40 -16.07 14.59 -1.14
C PRO A 40 -15.81 15.42 0.12
N LEU A 41 -16.62 16.45 0.35
CA LEU A 41 -16.54 17.29 1.57
C LEU A 41 -16.86 16.54 2.88
N VAL A 42 -17.52 15.37 2.80
CA VAL A 42 -17.65 14.47 3.95
C VAL A 42 -16.33 13.73 4.13
N ILE A 43 -15.86 13.04 3.09
CA ILE A 43 -14.65 12.20 3.11
C ILE A 43 -13.42 12.99 3.58
N TYR A 44 -13.20 14.21 3.07
CA TYR A 44 -11.99 15.01 3.35
C TYR A 44 -11.85 15.47 4.81
N ARG A 45 -12.90 15.31 5.62
CA ARG A 45 -12.88 15.64 7.06
C ARG A 45 -12.43 14.47 7.92
N TYR A 46 -12.20 13.30 7.32
CA TYR A 46 -11.82 12.08 8.01
C TYR A 46 -10.40 11.63 7.64
N GLN A 47 -9.83 10.83 8.52
CA GLN A 47 -8.65 10.02 8.26
C GLN A 47 -9.07 8.80 7.46
N VAL A 48 -9.05 8.92 6.14
CA VAL A 48 -9.30 7.82 5.21
C VAL A 48 -8.57 8.09 3.90
N LEU A 49 -7.92 7.05 3.38
CA LEU A 49 -7.10 7.14 2.18
C LEU A 49 -7.75 6.32 1.06
N LYS A 50 -7.78 6.90 -0.14
CA LYS A 50 -8.16 6.16 -1.35
C LYS A 50 -7.09 5.10 -1.70
N GLN A 51 -5.83 5.45 -1.49
CA GLN A 51 -4.66 4.67 -1.89
C GLN A 51 -3.46 5.02 -1.04
N ALA A 52 -2.41 4.20 -1.09
CA ALA A 52 -1.13 4.46 -0.43
C ALA A 52 -0.58 5.86 -0.74
N ASP A 53 -0.24 6.61 0.32
CA ASP A 53 0.36 7.95 0.28
C ASP A 53 1.67 7.97 1.08
N VAL A 54 1.61 8.04 2.41
CA VAL A 54 2.79 7.93 3.28
C VAL A 54 3.52 6.61 3.02
N VAL A 55 2.77 5.50 2.95
CA VAL A 55 3.32 4.16 2.62
C VAL A 55 4.05 4.15 1.27
N LEU A 56 3.60 4.91 0.28
CA LEU A 56 4.31 5.05 -1.00
C LEU A 56 5.63 5.82 -0.83
N ALA A 57 5.66 6.85 0.01
CA ALA A 57 6.89 7.57 0.30
C ALA A 57 7.92 6.69 1.04
N LEU A 58 7.47 5.82 1.95
CA LEU A 58 8.33 4.83 2.62
C LEU A 58 8.97 3.87 1.63
N PHE A 59 8.26 3.51 0.54
CA PHE A 59 8.82 2.70 -0.53
C PHE A 59 9.85 3.50 -1.34
N LEU A 60 9.42 4.61 -1.93
CA LEU A 60 10.20 5.35 -2.92
C LEU A 60 11.43 6.04 -2.33
N GLN A 61 11.39 6.41 -1.06
CA GLN A 61 12.46 7.10 -0.33
C GLN A 61 12.89 6.31 0.91
N GLY A 62 12.85 4.98 0.82
CA GLY A 62 13.04 4.09 1.96
C GLY A 62 14.36 4.23 2.73
N ASN A 63 15.40 4.81 2.14
CA ASN A 63 16.68 5.11 2.80
C ASN A 63 16.62 6.31 3.77
N HIS A 64 15.51 7.06 3.77
CA HIS A 64 15.29 8.20 4.68
C HIS A 64 14.57 7.82 5.97
N PHE A 65 14.13 6.57 6.09
CA PHE A 65 13.31 6.10 7.20
C PHE A 65 13.94 4.88 7.86
N THR A 66 13.88 4.84 9.18
CA THR A 66 14.26 3.69 9.98
C THR A 66 13.26 2.54 9.78
N PRO A 67 13.67 1.28 10.01
CA PRO A 67 12.72 0.15 9.98
C PRO A 67 11.55 0.31 10.95
N LEU A 68 11.77 0.96 12.11
CA LEU A 68 10.73 1.21 13.10
C LEU A 68 9.71 2.26 12.64
N GLU A 69 10.17 3.35 12.01
CA GLU A 69 9.26 4.34 11.40
C GLU A 69 8.43 3.71 10.29
N LYS A 70 9.04 2.89 9.43
CA LYS A 70 8.30 2.20 8.36
C LYS A 70 7.21 1.29 8.90
N LEU A 71 7.52 0.52 9.95
CA LEU A 71 6.55 -0.35 10.61
C LEU A 71 5.41 0.47 11.23
N ALA A 72 5.74 1.50 12.01
CA ALA A 72 4.74 2.34 12.69
C ALA A 72 3.80 3.05 11.69
N ASP A 73 4.36 3.60 10.60
CA ASP A 73 3.56 4.23 9.56
C ASP A 73 2.70 3.21 8.80
N PHE A 74 3.24 2.03 8.47
CA PHE A 74 2.47 0.99 7.82
C PHE A 74 1.28 0.56 8.68
N GLU A 75 1.50 0.24 9.95
CA GLU A 75 0.45 -0.17 10.90
C GLU A 75 -0.61 0.92 11.11
N TYR A 76 -0.22 2.20 11.01
CA TYR A 76 -1.16 3.31 11.11
C TYR A 76 -2.00 3.51 9.85
N TYR A 77 -1.38 3.50 8.66
CA TYR A 77 -2.06 3.88 7.42
C TYR A 77 -2.72 2.73 6.67
N ASP A 78 -2.27 1.50 6.85
CA ASP A 78 -2.88 0.32 6.24
C ASP A 78 -4.39 0.20 6.56
N PRO A 79 -4.82 0.20 7.85
CA PRO A 79 -6.24 0.11 8.18
C PRO A 79 -7.07 1.32 7.75
N LEU A 80 -6.43 2.47 7.47
CA LEU A 80 -7.09 3.69 6.99
C LEU A 80 -7.22 3.74 5.46
N THR A 81 -6.58 2.81 4.74
CA THR A 81 -6.53 2.80 3.27
C THR A 81 -7.61 1.89 2.70
N THR A 82 -8.53 2.47 1.93
CA THR A 82 -9.69 1.75 1.35
C THR A 82 -9.32 0.74 0.26
N GLY A 83 -8.19 0.93 -0.43
CA GLY A 83 -7.82 0.09 -1.57
C GLY A 83 -8.63 0.38 -2.85
N ASP A 84 -9.35 1.50 -2.91
CA ASP A 84 -10.19 1.91 -4.05
C ASP A 84 -9.39 2.23 -5.35
N SER A 85 -8.07 2.03 -5.32
CA SER A 85 -7.15 2.21 -6.44
C SER A 85 -6.27 0.98 -6.60
N THR A 86 -6.16 0.46 -7.82
CA THR A 86 -5.39 -0.76 -8.13
C THR A 86 -3.89 -0.62 -7.84
N LEU A 87 -3.39 0.61 -7.74
CA LEU A 87 -1.99 0.89 -7.38
C LEU A 87 -1.75 0.73 -5.87
N SER A 88 -2.80 0.84 -5.05
CA SER A 88 -2.66 0.78 -3.59
C SER A 88 -2.18 -0.58 -3.12
N ALA A 89 -2.79 -1.65 -3.63
CA ALA A 89 -2.45 -3.02 -3.24
C ALA A 89 -0.99 -3.38 -3.59
N VAL A 90 -0.45 -2.86 -4.71
CA VAL A 90 0.96 -3.06 -5.08
C VAL A 90 1.89 -2.49 -4.01
N VAL A 91 1.67 -1.24 -3.61
CA VAL A 91 2.53 -0.55 -2.65
C VAL A 91 2.37 -1.15 -1.25
N GLN A 92 1.14 -1.46 -0.86
CA GLN A 92 0.83 -2.15 0.39
C GLN A 92 1.53 -3.52 0.44
N SER A 93 1.50 -4.30 -0.64
CA SER A 93 2.21 -5.59 -0.73
C SER A 93 3.72 -5.44 -0.50
N ILE A 94 4.35 -4.44 -1.14
CA ILE A 94 5.79 -4.19 -1.02
C ILE A 94 6.17 -3.84 0.43
N LEU A 95 5.44 -2.91 1.06
CA LEU A 95 5.76 -2.50 2.42
C LEU A 95 5.41 -3.58 3.44
N ALA A 96 4.27 -4.25 3.29
CA ALA A 96 3.88 -5.38 4.14
C ALA A 96 4.97 -6.45 4.15
N ALA A 97 5.54 -6.78 2.98
CA ALA A 97 6.68 -7.68 2.89
C ALA A 97 7.86 -7.11 3.68
N GLU A 98 8.30 -5.88 3.39
CA GLU A 98 9.45 -5.24 4.05
C GLU A 98 9.35 -5.20 5.58
N VAL A 99 8.17 -4.86 6.12
CA VAL A 99 7.94 -4.71 7.56
C VAL A 99 7.56 -6.01 8.28
N GLY A 100 7.48 -7.14 7.56
CA GLY A 100 7.35 -8.48 8.14
C GLY A 100 5.94 -9.08 8.15
N TYR A 101 4.95 -8.41 7.56
CA TYR A 101 3.58 -8.90 7.39
C TYR A 101 3.45 -9.76 6.12
N GLN A 102 4.07 -10.95 6.12
CA GLN A 102 4.20 -11.80 4.93
C GLN A 102 2.86 -12.26 4.34
N ASP A 103 1.92 -12.70 5.17
CA ASP A 103 0.62 -13.18 4.70
C ASP A 103 -0.18 -12.04 4.06
N LEU A 104 -0.20 -10.87 4.72
CA LEU A 104 -0.85 -9.66 4.20
C LEU A 104 -0.19 -9.17 2.89
N ALA A 105 1.14 -9.28 2.79
CA ALA A 105 1.86 -8.96 1.57
C ALA A 105 1.41 -9.84 0.39
N LEU A 106 1.20 -11.13 0.64
CA LEU A 106 0.70 -12.07 -0.34
C LEU A 106 -0.75 -11.77 -0.73
N ASP A 107 -1.62 -11.44 0.23
CA ASP A 107 -3.01 -11.06 -0.03
C ASP A 107 -3.08 -9.84 -0.95
N TYR A 108 -2.33 -8.78 -0.65
CA TYR A 108 -2.26 -7.58 -1.50
C TYR A 108 -1.64 -7.85 -2.87
N PHE A 109 -0.64 -8.73 -2.94
CA PHE A 109 -0.06 -9.16 -4.21
C PHE A 109 -1.10 -9.87 -5.08
N GLN A 110 -1.87 -10.80 -4.50
CA GLN A 110 -2.91 -11.53 -5.22
C GLN A 110 -4.04 -10.60 -5.68
N GLN A 111 -4.48 -9.65 -4.85
CA GLN A 111 -5.44 -8.62 -5.27
C GLN A 111 -4.94 -7.85 -6.51
N SER A 112 -3.66 -7.45 -6.51
CA SER A 112 -3.05 -6.76 -7.65
C SER A 112 -2.93 -7.65 -8.89
N LEU A 113 -2.51 -8.91 -8.70
CA LEU A 113 -2.32 -9.89 -9.77
C LEU A 113 -3.63 -10.24 -10.49
N PHE A 114 -4.72 -10.36 -9.73
CA PHE A 114 -6.03 -10.77 -10.25
C PHE A 114 -6.98 -9.62 -10.53
N VAL A 115 -6.57 -8.36 -10.37
CA VAL A 115 -7.47 -7.20 -10.47
C VAL A 115 -8.26 -7.17 -11.78
N ASP A 116 -7.59 -7.39 -12.92
CA ASP A 116 -8.21 -7.45 -14.23
C ASP A 116 -8.72 -8.86 -14.57
N LEU A 117 -7.97 -9.90 -14.19
CA LEU A 117 -8.29 -11.30 -14.53
C LEU A 117 -9.58 -11.80 -13.86
N ALA A 118 -9.86 -11.30 -12.66
CA ALA A 118 -11.05 -11.62 -11.88
C ALA A 118 -12.04 -10.44 -11.80
N ASP A 119 -11.79 -9.35 -12.53
CA ASP A 119 -12.60 -8.13 -12.55
C ASP A 119 -12.97 -7.63 -11.14
N LEU A 120 -11.97 -7.58 -10.25
CA LEU A 120 -12.17 -7.31 -8.81
C LEU A 120 -12.74 -5.91 -8.54
N HIS A 121 -12.52 -4.97 -9.46
CA HIS A 121 -13.03 -3.60 -9.38
C HIS A 121 -14.28 -3.36 -10.26
N HIS A 122 -14.79 -4.41 -10.93
CA HIS A 122 -15.98 -4.34 -11.80
C HIS A 122 -15.91 -3.30 -12.92
N ASN A 123 -14.70 -3.09 -13.45
CA ASN A 123 -14.40 -2.07 -14.45
C ASN A 123 -13.31 -2.50 -15.44
N ALA A 124 -12.95 -3.80 -15.49
CA ALA A 124 -11.95 -4.31 -16.44
C ALA A 124 -12.40 -4.13 -17.91
N SER A 125 -13.72 -4.01 -18.15
CA SER A 125 -14.27 -3.67 -19.48
C SER A 125 -13.86 -2.28 -19.97
N ASP A 126 -13.52 -1.37 -19.07
CA ASP A 126 -13.10 -0.01 -19.39
C ASP A 126 -11.63 0.05 -19.81
N GLY A 127 -10.87 -1.01 -19.54
CA GLY A 127 -9.48 -1.17 -19.92
C GLY A 127 -8.65 -1.88 -18.85
N VAL A 128 -7.48 -2.37 -19.25
CA VAL A 128 -6.51 -3.00 -18.35
C VAL A 128 -5.89 -1.95 -17.42
N HIS A 129 -5.72 -2.29 -16.14
CA HIS A 129 -5.04 -1.45 -15.17
C HIS A 129 -3.51 -1.52 -15.36
N VAL A 130 -2.99 -0.85 -16.40
CA VAL A 130 -1.57 -0.91 -16.81
C VAL A 130 -0.61 -0.61 -15.67
N ALA A 131 -0.94 0.34 -14.78
CA ALA A 131 -0.13 0.65 -13.61
C ALA A 131 -0.04 -0.52 -12.62
N SER A 132 -1.14 -1.25 -12.42
CA SER A 132 -1.17 -2.44 -11.57
C SER A 132 -0.40 -3.59 -12.22
N ALA A 133 -0.56 -3.79 -13.53
CA ALA A 133 0.20 -4.80 -14.28
C ALA A 133 1.72 -4.61 -14.17
N GLY A 134 2.22 -3.37 -14.29
CA GLY A 134 3.63 -3.06 -14.00
C GLY A 134 3.99 -3.23 -12.53
N GLY A 135 3.07 -2.83 -11.64
CA GLY A 135 3.23 -2.93 -10.20
C GLY A 135 3.34 -4.38 -9.67
N VAL A 136 2.69 -5.35 -10.31
CA VAL A 136 2.85 -6.79 -9.98
C VAL A 136 4.32 -7.21 -10.09
N TRP A 137 5.03 -6.77 -11.14
CA TRP A 137 6.46 -7.05 -11.27
C TRP A 137 7.27 -6.34 -10.17
N THR A 138 6.94 -5.09 -9.85
CA THR A 138 7.58 -4.35 -8.75
C THR A 138 7.35 -5.02 -7.39
N ALA A 139 6.17 -5.58 -7.13
CA ALA A 139 5.89 -6.33 -5.91
C ALA A 139 6.72 -7.62 -5.81
N LEU A 140 6.96 -8.31 -6.93
CA LEU A 140 7.89 -9.44 -6.98
C LEU A 140 9.32 -9.03 -6.66
N VAL A 141 9.84 -8.02 -7.37
CA VAL A 141 11.27 -7.65 -7.29
C VAL A 141 11.59 -6.86 -6.03
N SER A 142 10.82 -5.79 -5.77
CA SER A 142 11.04 -4.89 -4.63
C SER A 142 10.30 -5.34 -3.37
N GLY A 143 9.20 -6.06 -3.46
CA GLY A 143 8.53 -6.64 -2.28
C GLY A 143 9.22 -7.92 -1.84
N PHE A 144 8.90 -9.04 -2.49
CA PHE A 144 9.37 -10.37 -2.08
C PHE A 144 10.87 -10.59 -2.35
N GLY A 145 11.42 -10.06 -3.44
CA GLY A 145 12.85 -10.05 -3.71
C GLY A 145 13.65 -9.06 -2.86
N GLY A 146 12.95 -8.13 -2.19
CA GLY A 146 13.55 -7.13 -1.31
C GLY A 146 14.54 -6.20 -2.00
N MET A 147 14.45 -6.05 -3.33
CA MET A 147 15.38 -5.23 -4.10
C MET A 147 15.14 -3.74 -3.87
N ARG A 148 16.19 -2.99 -3.55
CA ARG A 148 16.20 -1.52 -3.50
C ARG A 148 17.36 -0.98 -4.33
N ASP A 149 17.17 0.20 -4.90
CA ASP A 149 18.23 1.03 -5.50
C ASP A 149 18.25 2.37 -4.77
N HIS A 150 19.35 2.63 -4.07
CA HIS A 150 19.58 3.91 -3.41
C HIS A 150 20.85 4.54 -3.98
N TYR A 151 20.66 5.49 -4.89
CA TYR A 151 21.73 6.23 -5.56
C TYR A 151 22.72 5.35 -6.34
N GLY A 152 22.24 4.27 -6.96
CA GLY A 152 23.03 3.32 -7.74
C GLY A 152 23.60 2.17 -6.92
N GLU A 153 23.36 2.14 -5.61
CA GLU A 153 23.69 0.99 -4.76
C GLU A 153 22.50 0.04 -4.66
N LEU A 154 22.64 -1.13 -5.29
CA LEU A 154 21.65 -2.20 -5.25
C LEU A 154 21.78 -3.02 -3.97
N THR A 155 20.68 -3.18 -3.25
CA THR A 155 20.57 -4.05 -2.08
C THR A 155 19.41 -5.03 -2.24
N PHE A 156 19.50 -6.16 -1.54
CA PHE A 156 18.48 -7.22 -1.54
C PHE A 156 18.28 -7.72 -0.12
N ASP A 157 17.02 -7.88 0.27
CA ASP A 157 16.61 -8.48 1.54
C ASP A 157 15.36 -9.35 1.32
N PRO A 158 15.52 -10.54 0.71
CA PRO A 158 14.39 -11.35 0.22
C PRO A 158 13.49 -11.85 1.35
N ARG A 159 12.17 -11.78 1.13
CA ARG A 159 11.12 -12.16 2.08
C ARG A 159 10.01 -12.91 1.34
N LEU A 160 10.27 -14.16 1.01
CA LEU A 160 9.31 -14.97 0.25
C LEU A 160 8.12 -15.38 1.12
N PRO A 161 6.91 -15.49 0.55
CA PRO A 161 5.80 -16.18 1.20
C PRO A 161 6.17 -17.61 1.59
N ALA A 162 5.56 -18.14 2.64
CA ALA A 162 5.91 -19.46 3.20
C ALA A 162 5.86 -20.60 2.18
N ASP A 163 4.92 -20.54 1.23
CA ASP A 163 4.71 -21.57 0.21
C ASP A 163 5.62 -21.42 -1.02
N TRP A 164 6.43 -20.35 -1.11
CA TRP A 164 7.31 -20.11 -2.25
C TRP A 164 8.69 -20.69 -1.99
N THR A 165 9.09 -21.66 -2.81
CA THR A 165 10.42 -22.29 -2.69
C THR A 165 11.55 -21.44 -3.25
N ALA A 166 11.26 -20.62 -4.26
CA ALA A 166 12.23 -19.76 -4.93
C ALA A 166 11.53 -18.61 -5.69
N LEU A 167 12.25 -17.53 -5.91
CA LEU A 167 11.89 -16.45 -6.82
C LEU A 167 13.13 -16.09 -7.64
N GLU A 168 13.03 -16.16 -8.97
CA GLU A 168 14.13 -15.86 -9.89
C GLU A 168 13.67 -14.82 -10.90
N TYR A 169 14.52 -13.80 -11.14
CA TYR A 169 14.29 -12.75 -12.13
C TYR A 169 15.63 -12.20 -12.64
N VAL A 170 15.57 -11.51 -13.78
CA VAL A 170 16.71 -10.80 -14.38
C VAL A 170 16.42 -9.30 -14.33
N LEU A 171 17.42 -8.52 -13.94
CA LEU A 171 17.40 -7.05 -13.92
C LEU A 171 18.00 -6.47 -15.20
#